data_AF-A0A8H7VVP1-F1
#
_entry.id   AF-A0A8H7VVP1-F1
#
_cell.length_a   1.000
_cell.length_b   1.000
_cell.length_c   1.000
_cell.angle_alpha   90.00
_cell.angle_beta   90.00
_cell.angle_gamma   90.00
#
_symmetry.space_group_name_H-M   'P 1'
#
loop_
_entity.id
_entity.type
_entity.pdbx_description
1 polymer ?
#
loop_
_entity_poly.entity_id
_entity_poly.type
_entity_poly.pdbx_seq_one_letter_code
_entity_poly.pdbx_strand_id
1 'polypeptide(L)'
;MSRPQHDGIVRFGNHISLKHVSTGRYLASVEETYNGGSFQQKVFTEEGSPSEQSTWIVIPPVITDEEAGYEVGFEDKIRLKRVTDRSNLHSHEVVSPVSGQQEVSCFGDDENTDENDIWIVEQYDQDDEQYDDFWRVDQPVIIRHATTGKLLHSHDIALEEGKNEVTAYQGTDNNDKWSVSFD
;
A
#
# COMPACT_ATOMS: atom_id res chain seq x y z
N MET A 1 -1.85 -1.99 18.93
CA MET A 1 -1.27 -2.29 17.61
C MET A 1 -0.90 -3.75 17.58
N SER A 2 -1.57 -4.58 16.79
CA SER A 2 -1.10 -5.95 16.55
C SER A 2 -0.18 -5.91 15.33
N ARG A 3 1.13 -6.06 15.56
CA ARG A 3 2.02 -6.48 14.46
C ARG A 3 1.70 -7.95 14.12
N PRO A 4 2.11 -8.45 12.94
CA PRO A 4 2.09 -9.87 12.64
C PRO A 4 2.70 -10.69 13.78
N GLN A 5 2.16 -11.88 14.01
CA GLN A 5 2.60 -12.76 15.09
C GLN A 5 3.92 -13.45 14.73
N HIS A 6 4.40 -14.36 15.59
CA HIS A 6 5.65 -15.09 15.37
C HIS A 6 5.65 -15.93 14.08
N ASP A 7 4.48 -16.29 13.56
CA ASP A 7 4.36 -16.97 12.27
C ASP A 7 4.62 -16.06 11.06
N GLY A 8 4.70 -14.75 11.25
CA GLY A 8 4.94 -13.78 10.18
C GLY A 8 3.75 -13.59 9.23
N ILE A 9 2.59 -14.22 9.48
CA ILE A 9 1.41 -14.09 8.61
C ILE A 9 0.72 -12.76 8.90
N VAL A 10 0.49 -11.97 7.85
CA VAL A 10 -0.28 -10.73 7.90
C VAL A 10 -1.75 -11.06 8.04
N ARG A 11 -2.40 -10.40 9.00
CA ARG A 11 -3.83 -10.56 9.29
C ARG A 11 -4.57 -9.25 9.21
N PHE A 12 -5.87 -9.30 8.91
CA PHE A 12 -6.71 -8.11 9.02
C PHE A 12 -6.64 -7.52 10.45
N GLY A 13 -6.54 -6.20 10.53
CA GLY A 13 -6.26 -5.42 11.74
C GLY A 13 -4.77 -5.26 12.06
N ASN A 14 -3.86 -5.95 11.37
CA ASN A 14 -2.44 -5.77 11.60
C ASN A 14 -1.95 -4.39 11.17
N HIS A 15 -1.01 -3.88 11.95
CA HIS A 15 -0.27 -2.66 11.63
C HIS A 15 1.03 -3.05 10.93
N ILE A 16 1.23 -2.55 9.71
CA ILE A 16 2.35 -2.90 8.83
C ILE A 16 3.07 -1.64 8.34
N SER A 17 4.31 -1.81 7.93
CA SER A 17 5.02 -0.84 7.08
C SER A 17 5.42 -1.51 5.79
N LEU A 18 5.01 -0.92 4.67
CA LEU A 18 5.28 -1.41 3.33
C LEU A 18 6.57 -0.79 2.83
N LYS A 19 7.60 -1.63 2.64
CA LYS A 19 8.89 -1.24 2.09
C LYS A 19 8.89 -1.47 0.60
N HIS A 20 9.20 -0.44 -0.16
CA HIS A 20 9.48 -0.57 -1.58
C HIS A 20 10.82 -1.27 -1.76
N VAL A 21 10.84 -2.47 -2.34
CA VAL A 21 12.01 -3.36 -2.34
C VAL A 21 13.19 -2.75 -3.11
N SER A 22 12.93 -2.09 -4.23
CA SER A 22 13.99 -1.55 -5.08
C SER A 22 14.72 -0.35 -4.47
N THR A 23 14.05 0.48 -3.67
CA THR A 23 14.68 1.67 -3.03
C THR A 23 14.92 1.50 -1.53
N GLY A 24 14.30 0.52 -0.89
CA GLY A 24 14.34 0.32 0.56
C GLY A 24 13.56 1.36 1.36
N ARG A 25 12.79 2.23 0.70
CA ARG A 25 11.99 3.31 1.32
C ARG A 25 10.61 2.78 1.74
N TYR A 26 10.00 3.39 2.75
CA TYR A 26 8.70 2.98 3.27
C TYR A 26 7.56 3.85 2.73
N LEU A 27 6.44 3.22 2.35
CA LEU A 27 5.20 3.89 1.98
C LEU A 27 4.69 4.73 3.15
N ALA A 28 4.49 6.02 2.91
CA ALA A 28 4.13 6.99 3.93
C ALA A 28 3.19 8.07 3.41
N SER A 29 2.57 8.79 4.34
CA SER A 29 1.74 9.95 4.06
C SER A 29 1.77 10.95 5.23
N VAL A 30 1.38 12.19 4.97
CA VAL A 30 1.23 13.27 5.97
C VAL A 30 -0.06 14.03 5.70
N GLU A 31 -0.57 14.79 6.67
CA GLU A 31 -1.75 15.68 6.53
C GLU A 31 -1.45 16.91 5.65
N GLU A 32 -0.89 16.69 4.47
CA GLU A 32 -0.66 17.68 3.44
C GLU A 32 -1.16 17.11 2.11
N THR A 33 -1.64 17.97 1.22
CA THR A 33 -2.23 17.57 -0.05
C THR A 33 -1.29 17.81 -1.22
N TYR A 34 -1.56 17.16 -2.35
CA TYR A 34 -0.91 17.52 -3.61
C TYR A 34 -1.29 18.94 -4.04
N ASN A 35 -0.34 19.64 -4.68
CA ASN A 35 -0.56 20.99 -5.25
C ASN A 35 -1.15 20.96 -6.68
N GLY A 36 -1.59 19.79 -7.13
CA GLY A 36 -2.17 19.51 -8.44
C GLY A 36 -2.83 18.12 -8.44
N GLY A 37 -3.30 17.67 -9.59
CA GLY A 37 -4.03 16.40 -9.68
C GLY A 37 -5.35 16.49 -8.93
N SER A 38 -5.59 15.58 -7.98
CA SER A 38 -6.85 15.51 -7.23
C SER A 38 -6.94 16.50 -6.06
N PHE A 39 -5.81 17.08 -5.65
CA PHE A 39 -5.67 17.83 -4.40
C PHE A 39 -6.00 17.01 -3.14
N GLN A 40 -6.00 15.67 -3.23
CA GLN A 40 -6.10 14.80 -2.07
C GLN A 40 -4.76 14.70 -1.33
N GLN A 41 -4.79 14.03 -0.18
CA GLN A 41 -3.65 13.87 0.71
C GLN A 41 -2.52 13.10 0.00
N LYS A 42 -1.29 13.60 0.11
CA LYS A 42 -0.15 13.06 -0.64
C LYS A 42 0.36 11.74 -0.05
N VAL A 43 0.79 10.85 -0.94
CA VAL A 43 1.44 9.58 -0.61
C VAL A 43 2.83 9.57 -1.27
N PHE A 44 3.81 9.07 -0.55
CA PHE A 44 5.21 9.03 -1.00
C PHE A 44 5.93 7.85 -0.36
N THR A 45 7.18 7.61 -0.75
CA THR A 45 8.08 6.77 0.04
C THR A 45 9.21 7.59 0.67
N GLU A 46 9.56 7.29 1.92
CA GLU A 46 10.63 7.95 2.67
C GLU A 46 11.70 6.97 3.18
N GLU A 47 12.92 7.47 3.38
CA GLU A 47 14.01 6.73 4.01
C GLU A 47 13.85 6.69 5.54
N GLY A 48 14.59 5.78 6.19
CA GLY A 48 14.64 5.67 7.65
C GLY A 48 13.93 4.41 8.14
N SER A 49 13.71 4.32 9.45
CA SER A 49 12.95 3.23 10.07
C SER A 49 11.46 3.55 10.07
N PRO A 50 10.57 2.53 10.14
CA PRO A 50 9.14 2.72 10.25
C PRO A 50 8.72 3.75 11.29
N SER A 51 7.86 4.69 10.88
CA SER A 51 7.32 5.78 11.69
C SER A 51 5.80 5.75 11.71
N GLU A 52 5.17 6.67 12.44
CA GLU A 52 3.70 6.84 12.39
C GLU A 52 3.21 7.23 10.99
N GLN A 53 4.04 7.92 10.20
CA GLN A 53 3.70 8.31 8.82
C GLN A 53 3.67 7.12 7.87
N SER A 54 4.47 6.09 8.17
CA SER A 54 4.62 4.88 7.35
C SER A 54 3.93 3.65 7.94
N THR A 55 3.05 3.82 8.93
CA THR A 55 2.28 2.73 9.54
C THR A 55 0.86 2.70 8.98
N TRP A 56 0.49 1.55 8.42
CA TRP A 56 -0.80 1.29 7.81
C TRP A 56 -1.50 0.12 8.51
N ILE A 57 -2.83 0.16 8.57
CA ILE A 57 -3.66 -0.92 9.06
C ILE A 57 -4.22 -1.66 7.85
N VAL A 58 -3.98 -2.96 7.78
CA VAL A 58 -4.62 -3.82 6.79
C VAL A 58 -6.04 -4.08 7.26
N ILE A 59 -7.05 -3.64 6.52
CA ILE A 59 -8.46 -3.87 6.85
C ILE A 59 -9.18 -4.47 5.65
N PRO A 60 -10.27 -5.22 5.85
CA PRO A 60 -10.98 -5.80 4.73
C PRO A 60 -11.90 -4.74 4.06
N PRO A 61 -12.43 -5.01 2.86
CA PRO A 61 -13.45 -4.18 2.21
C PRO A 61 -14.68 -3.98 3.13
N VAL A 62 -15.51 -2.97 2.84
CA VAL A 62 -16.70 -2.70 3.69
C VAL A 62 -17.71 -3.85 3.66
N ILE A 63 -17.89 -4.46 2.48
CA ILE A 63 -18.83 -5.56 2.28
C ILE A 63 -18.02 -6.84 2.08
N THR A 64 -17.90 -7.64 3.13
CA THR A 64 -17.09 -8.87 3.18
C THR A 64 -17.49 -9.70 4.40
N ASP A 65 -17.15 -10.99 4.38
CA ASP A 65 -17.24 -11.89 5.53
C ASP A 65 -15.90 -11.96 6.32
N GLU A 66 -14.85 -11.28 5.83
CA GLU A 66 -13.55 -11.19 6.48
C GLU A 66 -13.59 -10.33 7.77
N GLU A 67 -12.91 -10.79 8.81
CA GLU A 67 -12.87 -10.12 10.12
C GLU A 67 -11.45 -9.88 10.62
N ALA A 68 -11.29 -8.94 11.56
CA ALA A 68 -10.01 -8.69 12.20
C ALA A 68 -9.45 -9.98 12.85
N GLY A 69 -8.19 -10.30 12.53
CA GLY A 69 -7.51 -11.52 12.95
C GLY A 69 -7.51 -12.63 11.91
N TYR A 70 -8.29 -12.53 10.84
CA TYR A 70 -8.23 -13.50 9.73
C TYR A 70 -6.95 -13.27 8.92
N GLU A 71 -6.39 -14.36 8.42
CA GLU A 71 -5.16 -14.39 7.61
C GLU A 71 -5.45 -13.80 6.24
N VAL A 72 -4.57 -12.92 5.76
CA VAL A 72 -4.70 -12.35 4.42
C VAL A 72 -4.02 -13.30 3.44
N GLY A 73 -4.82 -13.94 2.59
CA GLY A 73 -4.37 -14.76 1.48
C GLY A 73 -3.97 -13.93 0.27
N PHE A 74 -3.31 -14.58 -0.68
CA PHE A 74 -3.18 -14.01 -2.02
C PHE A 74 -4.53 -13.97 -2.74
N GLU A 75 -4.70 -12.98 -3.62
CA GLU A 75 -5.96 -12.61 -4.27
C GLU A 75 -7.02 -12.00 -3.33
N ASP A 76 -6.75 -11.90 -2.03
CA ASP A 76 -7.65 -11.22 -1.11
C ASP A 76 -7.69 -9.73 -1.39
N LYS A 77 -8.91 -9.20 -1.30
CA LYS A 77 -9.15 -7.76 -1.33
C LYS A 77 -8.87 -7.17 0.03
N ILE A 78 -8.10 -6.10 0.05
CA ILE A 78 -7.74 -5.35 1.25
C ILE A 78 -8.00 -3.85 1.02
N ARG A 79 -8.01 -3.10 2.12
CA ARG A 79 -7.75 -1.66 2.13
C ARG A 79 -6.59 -1.40 3.08
N LEU A 80 -5.80 -0.38 2.77
CA LEU A 80 -4.70 0.08 3.61
C LEU A 80 -5.10 1.41 4.22
N LYS A 81 -5.29 1.43 5.54
CA LYS A 81 -5.77 2.61 6.26
C LYS A 81 -4.67 3.23 7.10
N ARG A 82 -4.52 4.54 7.03
CA ARG A 82 -3.59 5.28 7.89
C ARG A 82 -4.01 5.18 9.35
N VAL A 83 -3.03 5.04 10.24
CA VAL A 83 -3.28 4.99 11.69
C VAL A 83 -3.70 6.35 12.24
N THR A 84 -3.07 7.43 11.74
CA THR A 84 -3.16 8.78 12.31
C THR A 84 -4.49 9.48 12.06
N ASP A 85 -4.93 9.50 10.81
CA ASP A 85 -6.08 10.28 10.32
C ASP A 85 -7.16 9.40 9.70
N ARG A 86 -6.96 8.07 9.70
CA ARG A 86 -7.94 7.05 9.27
C ARG A 86 -8.27 7.09 7.76
N SER A 87 -7.53 7.85 6.96
CA SER A 87 -7.70 7.88 5.51
C SER A 87 -7.22 6.59 4.84
N ASN A 88 -7.78 6.27 3.69
CA ASN A 88 -7.50 5.06 2.93
C ASN A 88 -6.46 5.33 1.84
N LEU A 89 -5.55 4.40 1.58
CA LEU A 89 -4.74 4.41 0.36
C LEU A 89 -5.67 4.26 -0.84
N HIS A 90 -5.57 5.20 -1.76
CA HIS A 90 -6.56 5.42 -2.81
C HIS A 90 -5.90 5.62 -4.17
N SER A 91 -6.57 5.21 -5.24
CA SER A 91 -6.14 5.56 -6.60
C SER A 91 -7.32 5.69 -7.55
N HIS A 92 -7.19 6.57 -8.54
CA HIS A 92 -8.28 6.97 -9.44
C HIS A 92 -7.73 7.42 -10.79
N GLU A 93 -8.57 7.70 -11.78
CA GLU A 93 -8.14 8.16 -13.12
C GLU A 93 -7.63 9.63 -13.15
N VAL A 94 -6.73 9.96 -12.22
CA VAL A 94 -6.00 11.23 -12.13
C VAL A 94 -4.53 10.98 -12.43
N VAL A 95 -3.91 11.92 -13.12
CA VAL A 95 -2.49 11.86 -13.49
C VAL A 95 -1.62 12.23 -12.28
N SER A 96 -0.58 11.44 -12.01
CA SER A 96 0.36 11.66 -10.92
C SER A 96 1.15 12.96 -11.10
N PRO A 97 1.58 13.62 -10.01
CA PRO A 97 2.12 14.97 -10.06
C PRO A 97 3.47 15.10 -10.77
N VAL A 98 4.27 14.03 -10.88
CA VAL A 98 5.65 14.11 -11.40
C VAL A 98 5.86 13.23 -12.63
N SER A 99 5.62 11.91 -12.53
CA SER A 99 5.92 10.98 -13.63
C SER A 99 4.82 10.88 -14.69
N GLY A 100 3.65 11.44 -14.44
CA GLY A 100 2.50 11.35 -15.35
C GLY A 100 1.83 9.96 -15.39
N GLN A 101 2.09 9.12 -14.38
CA GLN A 101 1.39 7.84 -14.20
C GLN A 101 0.02 8.07 -13.53
N GLN A 102 -0.59 7.05 -12.92
CA GLN A 102 -1.81 7.24 -12.15
C GLN A 102 -1.48 7.70 -10.72
N GLU A 103 -2.19 8.71 -10.24
CA GLU A 103 -2.04 9.25 -8.89
C GLU A 103 -2.44 8.20 -7.84
N VAL A 104 -1.62 8.08 -6.81
CA VAL A 104 -1.97 7.42 -5.55
C VAL A 104 -2.02 8.48 -4.46
N SER A 105 -3.05 8.45 -3.65
CA SER A 105 -3.37 9.46 -2.63
C SER A 105 -3.90 8.80 -1.37
N CYS A 106 -4.17 9.61 -0.36
CA CYS A 106 -5.03 9.22 0.74
C CYS A 106 -6.39 9.90 0.63
N PHE A 107 -7.46 9.14 0.84
CA PHE A 107 -8.85 9.59 0.68
C PHE A 107 -9.75 9.12 1.83
N GLY A 108 -10.73 9.96 2.17
CA GLY A 108 -11.80 9.60 3.09
C GLY A 108 -11.34 9.34 4.52
N ASP A 109 -12.08 8.48 5.22
CA ASP A 109 -11.90 8.16 6.64
C ASP A 109 -12.57 6.81 7.02
N ASP A 110 -13.07 6.65 8.25
CA ASP A 110 -13.81 5.47 8.70
C ASP A 110 -15.24 5.38 8.14
N GLU A 111 -15.86 6.51 7.82
CA GLU A 111 -17.25 6.61 7.33
C GLU A 111 -17.30 6.90 5.82
N ASN A 112 -16.22 7.44 5.26
CA ASN A 112 -16.11 7.80 3.85
C ASN A 112 -15.04 6.93 3.15
N THR A 113 -15.49 6.05 2.26
CA THR A 113 -14.67 5.08 1.53
C THR A 113 -15.43 4.64 0.28
N ASP A 114 -14.70 4.26 -0.77
CA ASP A 114 -15.28 3.79 -2.03
C ASP A 114 -14.49 2.63 -2.65
N GLU A 115 -14.86 2.19 -3.85
CA GLU A 115 -14.20 1.10 -4.58
C GLU A 115 -12.73 1.39 -4.96
N ASN A 116 -12.32 2.66 -4.96
CA ASN A 116 -10.97 3.09 -5.31
C ASN A 116 -10.00 3.02 -4.11
N ASP A 117 -10.51 2.61 -2.95
CA ASP A 117 -9.69 2.28 -1.77
C ASP A 117 -9.27 0.80 -1.75
N ILE A 118 -9.80 -0.01 -2.68
CA ILE A 118 -9.65 -1.47 -2.66
C ILE A 118 -8.41 -1.89 -3.47
N TRP A 119 -7.57 -2.68 -2.82
CA TRP A 119 -6.37 -3.27 -3.38
C TRP A 119 -6.43 -4.79 -3.27
N ILE A 120 -5.65 -5.49 -4.08
CA ILE A 120 -5.52 -6.95 -4.10
C ILE A 120 -4.05 -7.28 -3.85
N VAL A 121 -3.77 -8.17 -2.90
CA VAL A 121 -2.40 -8.64 -2.64
C VAL A 121 -2.11 -9.86 -3.50
N GLU A 122 -1.02 -9.80 -4.26
CA GLU A 122 -0.64 -10.84 -5.20
C GLU A 122 0.80 -11.31 -4.94
N GLN A 123 1.07 -12.57 -5.27
CA GLN A 123 2.44 -13.08 -5.27
C GLN A 123 3.25 -12.35 -6.33
N TYR A 124 4.47 -11.93 -5.98
CA TYR A 124 5.38 -11.38 -6.97
C TYR A 124 5.88 -12.47 -7.95
N ASP A 125 6.15 -13.67 -7.44
CA ASP A 125 6.55 -14.85 -8.23
C ASP A 125 5.55 -15.98 -7.97
N GLN A 126 4.70 -16.28 -8.95
CA GLN A 126 3.62 -17.29 -8.82
C GLN A 126 4.14 -18.74 -8.86
N ASP A 127 5.39 -18.94 -9.29
CA ASP A 127 6.02 -20.26 -9.35
C ASP A 127 6.85 -20.54 -8.08
N ASP A 128 6.85 -19.63 -7.11
CA ASP A 128 7.62 -19.77 -5.87
C ASP A 128 6.90 -20.67 -4.85
N GLU A 129 7.17 -21.98 -4.94
CA GLU A 129 6.69 -23.00 -4.00
C GLU A 129 7.24 -22.85 -2.56
N GLN A 130 8.08 -21.83 -2.29
CA GLN A 130 8.66 -21.60 -0.96
C GLN A 130 7.62 -21.13 0.07
N TYR A 131 6.57 -20.44 -0.38
CA TYR A 131 5.58 -19.83 0.49
C TYR A 131 4.21 -20.52 0.35
N ASP A 132 3.44 -20.48 1.43
CA ASP A 132 2.03 -20.88 1.39
C ASP A 132 1.17 -19.78 0.76
N ASP A 133 -0.14 -19.99 0.70
CA ASP A 133 -1.09 -19.08 0.05
C ASP A 133 -1.33 -17.78 0.85
N PHE A 134 -0.55 -17.50 1.90
CA PHE A 134 -0.74 -16.35 2.79
C PHE A 134 0.33 -15.28 2.63
N TRP A 135 -0.09 -14.02 2.78
CA TRP A 135 0.81 -12.88 2.78
C TRP A 135 1.66 -12.82 4.06
N ARG A 136 2.99 -12.79 3.90
CA ARG A 136 3.94 -12.81 5.02
C ARG A 136 4.84 -11.58 5.09
N VAL A 137 5.35 -11.33 6.30
CA VAL A 137 6.47 -10.39 6.55
C VAL A 137 7.70 -10.84 5.76
N ASP A 138 8.45 -9.86 5.23
CA ASP A 138 9.64 -10.02 4.37
C ASP A 138 9.42 -10.75 3.03
N GLN A 139 8.23 -11.29 2.79
CA GLN A 139 7.87 -11.87 1.51
C GLN A 139 7.56 -10.75 0.50
N PRO A 140 8.18 -10.77 -0.69
CA PRO A 140 7.84 -9.81 -1.71
C PRO A 140 6.48 -10.06 -2.35
N VAL A 141 5.72 -9.00 -2.52
CA VAL A 141 4.37 -9.01 -3.09
C VAL A 141 4.18 -7.90 -4.12
N ILE A 142 3.12 -8.06 -4.91
CA ILE A 142 2.54 -7.01 -5.75
C ILE A 142 1.22 -6.58 -5.10
N ILE A 143 0.89 -5.30 -5.16
CA ILE A 143 -0.38 -4.76 -4.64
C ILE A 143 -1.11 -4.09 -5.79
N ARG A 144 -2.18 -4.73 -6.29
CA ARG A 144 -2.94 -4.27 -7.46
C ARG A 144 -4.14 -3.44 -7.02
N HIS A 145 -4.32 -2.26 -7.62
CA HIS A 145 -5.53 -1.48 -7.45
C HIS A 145 -6.72 -2.20 -8.10
N ALA A 146 -7.75 -2.54 -7.35
CA ALA A 146 -8.82 -3.43 -7.80
C ALA A 146 -9.62 -2.85 -8.97
N THR A 147 -9.87 -1.53 -8.95
CA THR A 147 -10.72 -0.88 -9.96
C THR A 147 -10.00 -0.64 -11.29
N THR A 148 -8.73 -0.24 -11.25
CA THR A 148 -7.97 0.12 -12.47
C THR A 148 -7.04 -1.00 -12.96
N GLY A 149 -6.79 -2.02 -12.14
CA GLY A 149 -5.88 -3.13 -12.43
C GLY A 149 -4.40 -2.74 -12.42
N LYS A 150 -4.08 -1.47 -12.09
CA LYS A 150 -2.71 -0.93 -12.03
C LYS A 150 -2.02 -1.30 -10.72
N LEU A 151 -0.70 -1.37 -10.72
CA LEU A 151 0.09 -1.84 -9.58
C LEU A 151 0.59 -0.68 -8.74
N LEU A 152 0.55 -0.79 -7.41
CA LEU A 152 1.20 0.15 -6.52
C LEU A 152 2.70 0.17 -6.83
N HIS A 153 3.23 1.34 -7.16
CA HIS A 153 4.57 1.51 -7.72
C HIS A 153 5.28 2.68 -7.04
N SER A 154 6.60 2.58 -6.88
CA SER A 154 7.43 3.72 -6.50
C SER A 154 8.80 3.63 -7.18
N HIS A 155 9.50 4.73 -7.34
CA HIS A 155 10.67 4.78 -8.20
C HIS A 155 11.62 5.87 -7.74
N ASP A 156 12.82 5.98 -8.35
CA ASP A 156 13.80 7.02 -8.01
C ASP A 156 13.48 8.37 -8.67
N ILE A 157 12.22 8.79 -8.61
CA ILE A 157 11.78 10.14 -8.98
C ILE A 157 11.22 10.78 -7.71
N ALA A 158 11.80 11.90 -7.34
CA ALA A 158 11.39 12.65 -6.16
C ALA A 158 10.02 13.31 -6.38
N LEU A 159 9.10 13.12 -5.42
CA LEU A 159 7.95 13.98 -5.22
C LEU A 159 8.40 15.29 -4.55
N GLU A 160 9.23 15.16 -3.51
CA GLU A 160 9.82 16.24 -2.72
C GLU A 160 11.22 15.82 -2.24
N GLU A 161 11.98 16.73 -1.62
CA GLU A 161 13.29 16.39 -1.07
C GLU A 161 13.19 15.23 -0.06
N GLY A 162 13.90 14.15 -0.33
CA GLY A 162 13.90 12.94 0.50
C GLY A 162 12.65 12.06 0.37
N LYS A 163 11.70 12.40 -0.52
CA LYS A 163 10.44 11.66 -0.71
C LYS A 163 10.25 11.28 -2.16
N ASN A 164 10.12 9.98 -2.44
CA ASN A 164 9.88 9.52 -3.81
C ASN A 164 8.39 9.45 -4.12
N GLU A 165 8.04 9.68 -5.39
CA GLU A 165 6.67 9.56 -5.88
C GLU A 165 6.15 8.12 -5.71
N VAL A 166 4.86 8.00 -5.42
CA VAL A 166 4.10 6.75 -5.41
C VAL A 166 2.95 6.88 -6.38
N THR A 167 2.75 5.84 -7.18
CA THR A 167 1.82 5.84 -8.31
C THR A 167 1.13 4.49 -8.44
N ALA A 168 0.11 4.43 -9.30
CA ALA A 168 -0.41 3.17 -9.81
C ALA A 168 0.02 2.98 -11.28
N TYR A 169 0.77 1.91 -11.55
CA TYR A 169 1.46 1.69 -12.82
C TYR A 169 0.72 0.71 -13.74
N GLN A 170 0.67 1.02 -15.04
CA GLN A 170 -0.07 0.25 -16.06
C GLN A 170 0.67 -1.01 -16.55
N GLY A 171 1.89 -1.26 -16.06
CA GLY A 171 2.74 -2.39 -16.45
C GLY A 171 3.26 -3.17 -15.25
N THR A 172 4.34 -3.92 -15.47
CA THR A 172 5.07 -4.66 -14.43
C THR A 172 6.56 -4.42 -14.57
N ASP A 173 7.24 -4.03 -13.51
CA ASP A 173 8.68 -3.95 -13.38
C ASP A 173 9.13 -4.25 -11.93
N ASN A 174 10.40 -4.00 -11.60
CA ASN A 174 10.92 -4.23 -10.25
C ASN A 174 10.47 -3.17 -9.23
N ASN A 175 9.84 -2.09 -9.69
CA ASN A 175 9.37 -0.98 -8.86
C ASN A 175 7.92 -1.21 -8.35
N ASP A 176 7.27 -2.29 -8.79
CA ASP A 176 6.00 -2.77 -8.24
C ASP A 176 6.18 -3.69 -7.03
N LYS A 177 7.43 -3.94 -6.62
CA LYS A 177 7.77 -4.94 -5.60
C LYS A 177 7.79 -4.33 -4.20
N TRP A 178 6.90 -4.81 -3.34
CA TRP A 178 6.78 -4.37 -1.95
C TRP A 178 7.00 -5.53 -0.98
N SER A 179 7.36 -5.25 0.26
CA SER A 179 7.40 -6.23 1.35
C SER A 179 6.99 -5.57 2.66
N VAL A 180 6.32 -6.32 3.54
CA VAL A 180 6.11 -5.86 4.92
C VAL A 180 7.43 -5.98 5.68
N SER A 181 7.89 -4.91 6.31
CA SER A 181 9.14 -4.89 7.09
C SER A 181 8.99 -3.98 8.31
N PHE A 182 9.72 -4.28 9.40
CA PHE A 182 9.66 -3.55 10.67
C PHE A 182 11.04 -3.04 11.12
N ASP A 183 12.00 -3.02 10.19
CA ASP A 183 13.45 -3.00 10.45
C ASP A 183 14.03 -1.58 10.38
#